data_AF-A0A537HRL4-F1
#
_entry.id   AF-A0A537HRL4-F1
#
_cell.length_a   1.000
_cell.length_b   1.000
_cell.length_c   1.000
_cell.angle_alpha   90.00
_cell.angle_beta   90.00
_cell.angle_gamma   90.00
#
_symmetry.space_group_name_H-M   'P 1'
#
loop_
_entity.id
_entity.type
_entity.pdbx_description
1 polymer ?
#
loop_
_entity_poly.entity_id
_entity_poly.type
_entity_poly.pdbx_seq_one_letter_code
_entity_poly.pdbx_strand_id
1 'polypeptide(L)'
;MQVIVDSKEIYPLYNDQPVIIEVQDNHTKIVVSDGFHFTKPIELNYTQPSFYYFKVVSPVNDLQLLGGAFIMIFFYLLGFITGLLLIKLVSFIPIFLLLAIYYFNRKSFIQLKQDSLSVTRSSQHG
;
A
#
# COMPACT_ATOMS: atom_id res chain seq x y z
N MET A 1 5.95 2.66 8.91
CA MET A 1 4.59 3.21 8.68
C MET A 1 3.92 3.40 10.04
N GLN A 2 2.78 4.05 10.12
CA GLN A 2 2.03 4.22 11.36
C GLN A 2 0.52 4.17 11.12
N VAL A 3 -0.22 3.62 12.08
CA VAL A 3 -1.67 3.75 12.18
C VAL A 3 -1.98 4.94 13.08
N ILE A 4 -2.94 5.75 12.68
CA ILE A 4 -3.50 6.85 13.46
C ILE A 4 -4.95 6.49 13.76
N VAL A 5 -5.31 6.50 15.04
CA VAL A 5 -6.65 6.17 15.54
C VAL A 5 -7.28 7.44 16.11
N ASP A 6 -8.48 7.75 15.61
CA ASP A 6 -9.28 8.92 15.96
C ASP A 6 -8.51 10.26 15.92
N SER A 7 -7.51 10.33 15.04
CA SER A 7 -6.61 11.49 14.89
C SER A 7 -5.81 11.86 16.15
N LYS A 8 -5.71 10.96 17.13
CA LYS A 8 -5.05 11.22 18.42
C LYS A 8 -3.93 10.24 18.72
N GLU A 9 -4.22 8.95 18.58
CA GLU A 9 -3.30 7.89 18.96
C GLU A 9 -2.52 7.41 17.75
N ILE A 10 -1.20 7.22 17.92
CA ILE A 10 -0.30 6.81 16.83
C ILE A 10 0.40 5.52 17.22
N TYR A 11 0.22 4.50 16.39
CA TYR A 11 0.80 3.18 16.57
C TYR A 11 1.81 2.90 15.45
N PRO A 12 3.09 2.64 15.77
CA PRO A 12 4.09 2.33 14.75
C PRO A 12 3.83 0.95 14.14
N LEU A 13 3.81 0.88 12.81
CA LEU A 13 3.79 -0.36 12.04
C LEU A 13 5.23 -0.74 11.65
N TYR A 14 5.75 -1.78 12.30
CA TYR A 14 6.99 -2.44 11.93
C TYR A 14 6.73 -3.53 10.89
N ASN A 15 7.72 -3.77 10.02
CA ASN A 15 7.60 -4.83 9.01
C ASN A 15 7.41 -6.18 9.69
N ASP A 16 6.49 -6.98 9.14
CA ASP A 16 6.20 -8.37 9.55
C ASP A 16 5.67 -8.57 10.98
N GLN A 17 5.30 -7.50 11.68
CA GLN A 17 4.68 -7.58 13.01
C GLN A 17 3.26 -7.00 12.98
N PRO A 18 2.23 -7.80 13.32
CA PRO A 18 0.89 -7.26 13.48
C PRO A 18 0.85 -6.35 14.70
N VAL A 19 0.16 -5.23 14.58
CA VAL A 19 -0.13 -4.34 15.71
C VAL A 19 -1.56 -4.56 16.14
N ILE A 20 -1.75 -4.91 17.41
CA ILE A 20 -3.06 -5.06 18.04
C ILE A 20 -3.41 -3.72 18.66
N ILE A 21 -4.55 -3.17 18.25
CA ILE A 21 -5.07 -1.91 18.79
C ILE A 21 -6.38 -2.24 19.48
N GLU A 22 -6.40 -2.08 20.79
CA GLU A 22 -7.62 -2.19 21.58
C GLU A 22 -8.39 -0.88 21.51
N VAL A 23 -9.67 -0.99 21.17
CA VAL A 23 -10.53 0.16 20.95
C VAL A 23 -11.73 0.03 21.87
N GLN A 24 -11.99 1.06 22.67
CA GLN A 24 -13.11 1.06 23.63
C GLN A 24 -14.38 1.68 23.04
N ASP A 25 -14.23 2.58 22.06
CA ASP A 25 -15.33 3.35 21.48
C ASP A 25 -15.83 2.74 20.15
N ASN A 26 -17.16 2.75 19.98
CA ASN A 26 -17.77 2.45 18.69
C ASN A 26 -17.62 3.65 17.74
N HIS A 27 -17.58 3.42 16.41
CA HIS A 27 -17.32 4.45 15.38
C HIS A 27 -15.87 4.97 15.31
N THR A 28 -14.91 4.12 15.66
CA THR A 28 -13.49 4.47 15.62
C THR A 28 -12.98 4.66 14.19
N LYS A 29 -12.23 5.73 13.95
CA LYS A 29 -11.65 6.07 12.65
C LYS A 29 -10.18 5.73 12.59
N ILE A 30 -9.82 4.92 11.61
CA ILE A 30 -8.43 4.53 11.35
C ILE A 30 -7.90 5.17 10.08
N VAL A 31 -6.66 5.64 10.13
CA VAL A 31 -5.89 6.13 8.99
C VAL A 31 -4.49 5.53 9.07
N VAL A 32 -3.94 5.07 7.96
CA VAL A 32 -2.52 4.66 7.88
C VAL A 32 -1.73 5.71 7.12
N SER A 33 -0.52 6.00 7.60
CA SER A 33 0.41 6.92 6.95
C SER A 33 1.85 6.39 6.97
N ASP A 34 2.64 6.78 5.98
CA ASP A 34 4.11 6.64 5.93
C ASP A 34 4.83 7.97 6.21
N GLY A 35 4.10 9.03 6.58
CA GLY A 35 4.62 10.40 6.75
C GLY A 35 4.42 11.30 5.52
N PHE A 36 4.10 10.74 4.35
CA PHE A 36 3.88 11.51 3.11
C PHE A 36 2.54 11.17 2.44
N HIS A 37 2.17 9.89 2.42
CA HIS A 37 0.91 9.32 1.99
C HIS A 37 0.00 9.06 3.18
N PHE A 38 -1.31 9.09 2.92
CA PHE A 38 -2.32 8.73 3.91
C PHE A 38 -3.48 8.00 3.25
N THR A 39 -4.02 6.99 3.91
CA THR A 39 -5.24 6.33 3.48
C THR A 39 -6.44 7.27 3.64
N LYS A 40 -7.55 6.98 2.96
CA LYS A 40 -8.84 7.54 3.36
C LYS A 40 -9.19 7.04 4.78
N PRO A 41 -9.83 7.87 5.63
CA PRO A 41 -10.33 7.40 6.92
C PRO A 41 -11.33 6.27 6.72
N ILE A 42 -11.15 5.19 7.46
CA ILE A 42 -12.09 4.08 7.54
C ILE A 42 -12.73 4.13 8.92
N GLU A 43 -14.06 4.18 8.96
CA GLU A 43 -14.82 4.13 10.20
C GLU A 43 -15.21 2.68 10.51
N LEU A 44 -14.89 2.22 11.71
CA LEU A 44 -15.15 0.87 12.19
C LEU A 44 -16.42 0.88 13.05
N ASN A 45 -17.38 0.02 12.69
CA ASN A 45 -18.61 -0.15 13.45
C ASN A 45 -18.65 -1.55 14.04
N TYR A 46 -18.46 -1.65 15.35
CA TYR A 46 -18.36 -2.91 16.06
C TYR A 46 -19.76 -3.38 16.50
N THR A 47 -20.52 -3.94 15.57
CA THR A 47 -21.79 -4.64 15.86
C THR A 47 -21.59 -6.14 16.04
N GLN A 48 -20.77 -6.75 15.18
CA GLN A 48 -20.15 -8.09 15.23
C GLN A 48 -19.39 -8.26 13.90
N PRO A 49 -18.12 -8.73 13.84
CA PRO A 49 -17.23 -9.27 14.88
C PRO A 49 -16.58 -8.22 15.81
N SER A 50 -16.00 -8.68 16.93
CA SER A 50 -15.31 -7.85 17.94
C SER A 50 -13.87 -7.45 17.54
N PHE A 51 -13.41 -7.83 16.35
CA PHE A 51 -12.09 -7.51 15.83
C PHE A 51 -12.11 -7.37 14.31
N TYR A 52 -11.21 -6.54 13.78
CA TYR A 52 -10.98 -6.39 12.34
C TYR A 52 -9.51 -6.65 12.02
N TYR A 53 -9.27 -7.39 10.93
CA TYR A 53 -7.93 -7.56 10.38
C TYR A 53 -7.77 -6.70 9.13
N PHE A 54 -6.74 -5.87 9.12
CA PHE A 54 -6.39 -5.05 7.98
C PHE A 54 -4.97 -5.35 7.52
N LYS A 55 -4.80 -5.41 6.20
CA LYS A 55 -3.51 -5.43 5.54
C LYS A 55 -3.26 -4.08 4.87
N VAL A 56 -2.10 -3.50 5.13
CA VAL A 56 -1.63 -2.33 4.41
C VAL A 56 -1.04 -2.80 3.08
N VAL A 57 -1.53 -2.25 1.97
CA VAL A 57 -1.07 -2.58 0.62
C VAL A 57 -0.83 -1.31 -0.21
N SER A 58 -0.05 -1.46 -1.27
CA SER A 58 0.21 -0.43 -2.28
C SER A 58 -0.43 -0.84 -3.63
N PRO A 59 -0.85 0.10 -4.50
CA PRO A 59 -1.31 -0.23 -5.84
C PRO A 59 -0.18 -0.78 -6.73
N VAL A 60 1.08 -0.48 -6.41
CA VAL A 60 2.26 -1.00 -7.10
C VAL A 60 2.72 -2.25 -6.37
N ASN A 61 2.73 -3.38 -7.09
CA ASN A 61 3.20 -4.68 -6.57
C ASN A 61 4.62 -4.99 -7.09
N ASP A 62 5.35 -5.85 -6.39
CA ASP A 62 6.73 -6.25 -6.70
C ASP A 62 6.87 -6.80 -8.13
N LEU A 63 5.87 -7.52 -8.63
CA LEU A 63 5.89 -8.05 -9.99
C LEU A 63 5.81 -6.95 -11.05
N GLN A 64 5.06 -5.87 -10.78
CA GLN A 64 4.99 -4.71 -11.69
C GLN A 64 6.31 -3.93 -11.66
N LEU A 65 6.92 -3.79 -10.48
CA LEU A 65 8.22 -3.15 -10.33
C LEU A 65 9.30 -3.94 -11.10
N LEU A 66 9.31 -5.26 -10.94
CA LEU A 66 10.24 -6.16 -11.63
C LEU A 66 10.03 -6.13 -13.15
N GLY A 67 8.78 -6.21 -13.61
CA GLY A 67 8.45 -6.09 -15.04
C GLY A 67 8.90 -4.76 -15.62
N GLY A 68 8.66 -3.66 -14.90
CA GLY A 68 9.17 -2.33 -15.24
C GLY A 68 10.69 -2.33 -15.38
N ALA A 69 11.41 -2.87 -14.41
CA ALA A 69 12.87 -2.97 -14.44
C ALA A 69 13.39 -3.77 -15.65
N PHE A 70 12.76 -4.90 -15.97
CA PHE A 70 13.10 -5.69 -17.16
C PHE A 70 12.90 -4.91 -18.46
N ILE A 71 11.77 -4.21 -18.60
CA ILE A 71 11.48 -3.36 -19.76
C ILE A 71 12.57 -2.30 -19.92
N MET A 72 12.94 -1.62 -18.82
CA MET A 72 13.98 -0.59 -18.86
C MET A 72 15.32 -1.14 -19.32
N ILE A 73 15.77 -2.27 -18.75
CA ILE A 73 17.03 -2.92 -19.11
C ILE A 73 17.02 -3.30 -20.60
N PHE A 74 15.94 -3.93 -21.06
CA PHE A 74 15.82 -4.37 -22.44
C PHE A 74 15.90 -3.19 -23.43
N PHE A 75 15.11 -2.13 -23.22
CA PHE A 75 15.15 -0.96 -24.10
C PHE A 75 16.48 -0.20 -24.01
N TYR A 76 17.07 -0.09 -22.82
CA TYR A 76 18.37 0.55 -22.67
C TYR A 76 19.46 -0.18 -23.46
N LEU A 77 19.53 -1.52 -23.35
CA LEU A 77 20.47 -2.34 -24.11
C LEU A 77 20.20 -2.26 -25.61
N LEU A 78 18.94 -2.27 -26.04
CA LEU A 78 18.58 -2.10 -27.44
C LEU A 78 19.03 -0.73 -27.98
N GLY A 79 18.80 0.35 -27.24
CA GLY A 79 19.29 1.69 -27.58
C GLY A 79 20.81 1.78 -27.57
N PHE A 80 21.48 1.00 -26.71
CA PHE A 80 22.93 0.90 -26.68
C PHE A 80 23.49 0.24 -27.94
N ILE A 81 22.94 -0.92 -28.34
CA ILE A 81 23.39 -1.67 -29.52
C ILE A 81 23.10 -0.90 -30.81
N THR A 82 21.93 -0.29 -30.92
CA THR A 82 21.52 0.44 -32.14
C THR A 82 22.15 1.84 -32.25
N GLY A 83 22.78 2.33 -31.18
CA GLY A 83 23.29 3.70 -31.11
C GLY A 83 22.20 4.78 -31.01
N LEU A 84 20.91 4.40 -30.95
CA LEU A 84 19.78 5.32 -30.93
C LEU A 84 19.55 5.90 -29.53
N LEU A 85 19.91 7.17 -29.36
CA LEU A 85 19.74 7.91 -28.10
C LEU A 85 18.27 8.02 -27.68
N LEU A 86 17.33 8.14 -28.63
CA LEU A 86 15.90 8.21 -28.32
C LEU A 86 15.40 6.98 -27.56
N ILE A 87 15.86 5.78 -27.95
CA ILE A 87 15.47 4.53 -27.29
C ILE A 87 15.99 4.49 -25.85
N LYS A 88 17.21 4.99 -25.62
CA LYS A 88 17.79 5.13 -24.27
C LYS A 88 17.01 6.11 -23.40
N LEU A 89 16.44 7.18 -23.97
CA LEU A 89 15.61 8.11 -23.21
C LEU A 89 14.26 7.48 -22.85
N VAL A 90 13.64 6.82 -23.82
CA VAL A 90 12.34 6.14 -23.64
C VAL A 90 12.43 5.01 -22.61
N SER A 91 13.60 4.37 -22.46
CA SER A 91 13.79 3.34 -21.43
C SER A 91 13.61 3.84 -20.00
N PHE A 92 13.65 5.16 -19.73
CA PHE A 92 13.41 5.70 -18.39
C PHE A 92 11.95 6.07 -18.12
N ILE A 93 11.05 5.97 -19.12
CA ILE A 93 9.62 6.27 -18.94
C ILE A 93 9.00 5.49 -17.76
N PRO A 94 9.28 4.19 -17.54
CA PRO A 94 8.73 3.47 -16.39
C PRO A 94 9.08 4.11 -15.04
N ILE A 95 10.30 4.66 -14.87
CA ILE A 95 10.70 5.38 -13.66
C ILE A 95 9.88 6.66 -13.50
N PHE A 96 9.78 7.48 -14.56
CA PHE A 96 9.02 8.73 -14.48
C PHE A 96 7.53 8.48 -14.19
N LEU A 97 6.96 7.43 -14.76
CA LEU A 97 5.57 7.04 -14.51
C LEU A 97 5.37 6.57 -13.07
N LEU A 98 6.30 5.78 -12.52
CA LEU A 98 6.26 5.36 -11.11
C LEU A 98 6.37 6.56 -10.17
N LEU A 99 7.29 7.49 -10.44
CA LEU A 99 7.41 8.73 -9.68
C LEU A 99 6.12 9.56 -9.77
N ALA A 100 5.53 9.70 -10.96
CA ALA A 100 4.28 10.43 -11.12
C ALA A 100 3.16 9.80 -10.27
N ILE A 101 3.02 8.47 -10.28
CA ILE A 101 2.05 7.79 -9.43
C ILE A 101 2.34 8.06 -7.95
N TYR A 102 3.59 7.92 -7.50
CA TYR A 102 3.99 8.16 -6.13
C TYR A 102 3.67 9.60 -5.67
N TYR A 103 4.04 10.61 -6.46
CA TYR A 103 3.89 12.01 -6.05
C TYR A 103 2.46 12.55 -6.17
N PHE A 104 1.71 12.13 -7.19
CA PHE A 104 0.38 12.67 -7.45
C PHE A 104 -0.75 11.90 -6.73
N ASN A 105 -0.62 10.58 -6.53
CA ASN A 105 -1.66 9.77 -5.89
C ASN A 105 -1.52 9.65 -4.36
N ARG A 106 -1.36 10.79 -3.67
CA ARG A 106 -1.06 10.81 -2.23
C ARG A 106 -2.06 10.06 -1.33
N LYS A 107 -3.34 10.05 -1.73
CA LYS A 107 -4.46 9.50 -0.93
C LYS A 107 -4.82 8.04 -1.23
N SER A 108 -4.25 7.46 -2.27
CA SER A 108 -4.59 6.13 -2.79
C SER A 108 -3.40 5.21 -2.95
N PHE A 109 -2.18 5.74 -2.73
CA PHE A 109 -0.95 4.97 -2.75
C PHE A 109 -0.87 3.99 -1.58
N ILE A 110 -1.32 4.38 -0.39
CA ILE A 110 -1.49 3.43 0.71
C ILE A 110 -2.97 3.05 0.76
N GLN A 111 -3.24 1.76 0.86
CA GLN A 111 -4.59 1.22 0.96
C GLN A 111 -4.67 0.27 2.16
N LEU A 112 -5.76 0.36 2.90
CA LEU A 112 -6.15 -0.63 3.90
C LEU A 112 -7.11 -1.60 3.22
N LYS A 113 -6.73 -2.88 3.15
CA LYS A 113 -7.63 -3.96 2.72
C LYS A 113 -8.00 -4.79 3.93
N GLN A 114 -9.28 -4.97 4.17
CA GLN A 114 -9.76 -5.89 5.18
C GLN A 114 -9.44 -7.32 4.74
N ASP A 115 -8.85 -8.12 5.62
CA ASP A 115 -8.60 -9.53 5.35
C ASP A 115 -9.86 -10.34 5.68
N SER A 116 -10.57 -10.79 4.65
CA SER A 116 -11.83 -11.55 4.80
C SER A 116 -11.59 -13.00 5.23
N LEU A 117 -10.37 -13.53 5.13
CA LEU A 117 -10.07 -14.95 5.39
C LEU A 117 -10.07 -15.31 6.89
N SER A 118 -9.93 -14.31 7.76
CA SER A 118 -10.01 -14.49 9.22
C SER A 118 -11.45 -14.48 9.76
N VAL A 119 -12.43 -13.95 9.02
CA VAL A 119 -13.86 -13.98 9.39
C VAL A 119 -14.45 -15.40 9.26
N THR A 120 -14.01 -16.17 8.25
CA THR A 120 -14.51 -17.54 8.01
C THR A 120 -13.93 -18.58 8.97
N ARG A 121 -12.73 -18.33 9.55
CA ARG A 121 -12.12 -19.27 10.51
C ARG A 121 -12.75 -19.20 11.90
N SER A 122 -13.29 -18.05 12.33
CA SER A 122 -13.98 -17.92 13.62
C SER A 122 -15.39 -18.52 13.62
N SER A 123 -16.02 -18.69 12.46
CA SER A 123 -17.37 -19.30 12.35
C SER A 123 -17.38 -20.84 12.36
N GLN A 124 -16.22 -21.50 12.37
CA GLN A 124 -16.11 -22.97 12.45
C GLN A 124 -15.74 -23.52 13.83
N HIS A 125 -15.52 -22.64 14.83
CA HIS A 125 -15.23 -23.03 16.22
C HIS A 125 -16.20 -22.41 17.24
N GLY A 126 -17.40 -22.02 16.80
CA GLY A 126 -18.52 -21.63 17.67
C GLY A 126 -19.49 -22.79 17.89
#